data_AF-A0A5B7B785-F1
#
_entry.id   AF-A0A5B7B785-F1
#
_cell.length_a   1.000
_cell.length_b   1.000
_cell.length_c   1.000
_cell.angle_alpha   90.00
_cell.angle_beta   90.00
_cell.angle_gamma   90.00
#
_symmetry.space_group_name_H-M   'P 1'
#
loop_
_entity.id
_entity.type
_entity.pdbx_description
1 polymer ?
#
loop_
_entity_poly.entity_id
_entity_poly.type
_entity_poly.pdbx_seq_one_letter_code
_entity_poly.pdbx_strand_id
1 'polypeptide(L)'
;ILLYNYADIDLKELKQAFGPSNEFIKSLQPKYRSSIINGGESSKVLQLEAQFLASCTYEKHTKWGEEVGFLYHSVVEDYFTGFMLHCKGWTSVFCNPSMPQFLGSATTNLNDVLVQSTRWNSGLVDVGFSKFCPLIYGPLMRISILGSMVNAAIAFYPLYCFPLWCLATLPQLCLLNGIPLYPEVSNSFFIVIVFIFLSSLIKQLDDVFITGGSIRTWLYEQRIWMIMSVTCHFYGTLDA
;
A
#
# COMPACT_ATOMS: atom_id res chain seq x y z
N ILE A 1 7.31 14.75 -9.47
CA ILE A 1 7.59 16.14 -9.03
C ILE A 1 6.25 16.85 -8.90
N LEU A 2 5.92 17.28 -7.69
CA LEU A 2 4.64 17.87 -7.29
C LEU A 2 4.50 19.28 -7.87
N LEU A 3 3.88 19.42 -9.05
CA LEU A 3 3.60 20.72 -9.68
C LEU A 3 2.33 21.34 -9.07
N TYR A 4 2.46 21.84 -7.84
CA TYR A 4 1.54 22.88 -7.35
C TYR A 4 1.99 24.21 -7.93
N ASN A 5 1.05 25.06 -8.34
CA ASN A 5 1.38 26.40 -8.84
C ASN A 5 1.64 27.31 -7.62
N TYR A 6 2.89 27.33 -7.12
CA TYR A 6 3.29 28.06 -5.90
C TYR A 6 3.43 29.57 -6.10
N ALA A 7 2.92 30.13 -7.20
CA ALA A 7 3.12 31.53 -7.57
C ALA A 7 2.44 32.53 -6.60
N ASP A 8 1.38 32.10 -5.90
CA ASP A 8 0.57 32.95 -5.01
C ASP A 8 0.69 32.58 -3.51
N ILE A 9 1.64 31.69 -3.15
CA ILE A 9 1.81 31.21 -1.76
C ILE A 9 2.83 32.08 -1.03
N ASP A 10 2.53 32.46 0.22
CA ASP A 10 3.42 33.24 1.08
C ASP A 10 4.78 32.53 1.26
N LEU A 11 5.87 33.29 1.15
CA LEU A 11 7.23 32.78 1.32
C LEU A 11 7.42 32.14 2.71
N LYS A 12 6.72 32.64 3.73
CA LYS A 12 6.75 32.05 5.07
C LYS A 12 6.16 30.64 5.08
N GLU A 13 5.03 30.43 4.40
CA GLU A 13 4.41 29.11 4.26
C GLU A 13 5.29 28.17 3.44
N LEU A 14 5.92 28.65 2.36
CA LEU A 14 6.87 27.87 1.57
C LEU A 14 8.07 27.42 2.42
N LYS A 15 8.60 28.28 3.28
CA LYS A 15 9.70 27.92 4.19
C LYS A 15 9.27 26.92 5.26
N GLN A 16 8.04 27.03 5.75
CA GLN A 16 7.50 26.05 6.68
C GLN A 16 7.30 24.69 6.00
N ALA A 17 6.87 24.66 4.73
CA ALA A 17 6.64 23.44 3.99
C ALA A 17 7.94 22.76 3.49
N PHE A 18 8.78 23.51 2.80
CA PHE A 18 9.94 23.00 2.05
C PHE A 18 11.28 23.16 2.78
N GLY A 19 11.29 23.89 3.89
CA GLY A 19 12.48 24.18 4.67
C GLY A 19 13.09 25.55 4.38
N PRO A 20 14.18 25.90 5.09
CA PRO A 20 14.72 27.26 5.10
C PRO A 20 15.46 27.66 3.82
N SER A 21 15.77 26.73 2.91
CA SER A 21 16.55 27.03 1.70
C SER A 21 15.78 27.89 0.71
N ASN A 22 16.27 29.11 0.51
CA ASN A 22 15.75 30.00 -0.52
C ASN A 22 16.06 29.48 -1.93
N GLU A 23 17.21 28.84 -2.15
CA GLU A 23 17.60 28.33 -3.47
C GLU A 23 16.74 27.13 -3.87
N PHE A 24 16.44 26.23 -2.93
CA PHE A 24 15.50 25.15 -3.16
C PHE A 24 14.10 25.68 -3.45
N ILE A 25 13.59 26.62 -2.66
CA ILE A 25 12.26 27.23 -2.91
C ILE A 25 12.20 27.91 -4.28
N LYS A 26 13.25 28.65 -4.67
CA LYS A 26 13.33 29.24 -6.01
C LYS A 26 13.29 28.17 -7.11
N SER A 27 13.95 27.03 -6.89
CA SER A 27 13.98 25.92 -7.86
C SER A 27 12.61 25.27 -8.11
N LEU A 28 11.67 25.39 -7.17
CA LEU A 28 10.30 24.87 -7.30
C LEU A 28 9.42 25.71 -8.24
N GLN A 29 9.84 26.92 -8.60
CA GLN A 29 9.05 27.80 -9.45
C GLN A 29 9.07 27.33 -10.92
N PRO A 30 7.92 27.27 -11.62
CA PRO A 30 7.85 26.79 -13.01
C PRO A 30 8.73 27.56 -14.01
N LYS A 31 9.01 28.84 -13.71
CA LYS A 31 9.84 29.74 -14.53
C LYS A 31 11.32 29.74 -14.12
N TYR A 32 11.72 28.88 -13.19
CA TYR A 32 13.12 28.76 -12.79
C TYR A 32 13.94 28.21 -13.95
N ARG A 33 14.53 29.11 -14.73
CA ARG A 33 15.72 28.80 -15.52
C ARG A 33 16.88 28.90 -14.57
N SER A 34 17.57 27.78 -14.38
CA SER A 34 18.84 27.81 -13.69
C SER A 34 19.72 28.87 -14.36
N SER A 35 20.24 29.83 -13.59
CA SER A 35 21.27 30.76 -14.08
C SER A 35 22.61 30.04 -14.39
N ILE A 36 22.62 28.70 -14.38
CA ILE A 36 23.75 27.77 -14.48
C ILE A 36 24.20 27.60 -15.94
N ILE A 37 24.24 28.69 -16.70
CA ILE A 37 25.04 28.76 -17.91
C ILE A 37 26.03 29.89 -17.66
N ASN A 38 27.11 29.60 -16.92
CA ASN A 38 28.46 30.18 -17.07
C ASN A 38 29.29 30.01 -15.78
N GLY A 39 30.28 29.11 -15.79
CA GLY A 39 31.44 29.14 -14.89
C GLY A 39 31.48 28.09 -13.75
N GLY A 40 32.64 27.43 -13.60
CA GLY A 40 32.89 26.36 -12.62
C GLY A 40 32.76 26.73 -11.14
N GLU A 41 32.64 28.01 -10.78
CA GLU A 41 32.30 28.46 -9.41
C GLU A 41 30.86 28.12 -9.01
N SER A 42 29.94 28.05 -9.99
CA SER A 42 28.55 27.64 -9.78
C SER A 42 28.43 26.20 -9.25
N SER A 43 29.38 25.33 -9.59
CA SER A 43 29.36 23.91 -9.18
C SER A 43 29.58 23.72 -7.67
N LYS A 44 30.52 24.47 -7.06
CA LYS A 44 30.81 24.36 -5.63
C LYS A 44 29.65 24.85 -4.76
N VAL A 45 28.99 25.93 -5.16
CA VAL A 45 27.83 26.49 -4.44
C VAL A 45 26.68 25.50 -4.45
N LEU A 46 26.38 24.88 -5.60
CA LEU A 46 25.33 23.86 -5.71
C LEU A 46 25.67 22.59 -4.90
N GLN A 47 26.94 22.22 -4.81
CA GLN A 47 27.36 21.11 -3.98
C GLN A 47 27.17 21.40 -2.49
N LEU A 48 27.52 22.59 -2.02
CA LEU A 48 27.26 23.02 -0.64
C LEU A 48 25.76 23.10 -0.35
N GLU A 49 24.96 23.57 -1.30
CA GLU A 49 23.51 23.57 -1.20
C GLU A 49 22.96 22.14 -1.08
N ALA A 50 23.40 21.22 -1.93
CA ALA A 50 23.01 19.81 -1.84
C ALA A 50 23.40 19.18 -0.49
N GLN A 51 24.58 19.49 0.05
CA GLN A 51 25.00 19.05 1.39
C GLN A 51 24.11 19.62 2.49
N PHE A 52 23.70 20.88 2.37
CA PHE A 52 22.78 21.51 3.31
C PHE A 52 21.39 20.86 3.26
N LEU A 53 20.84 20.62 2.06
CA LEU A 53 19.56 19.94 1.87
C LEU A 53 19.58 18.49 2.40
N ALA A 54 20.71 17.79 2.26
CA ALA A 54 20.90 16.43 2.76
C ALA A 54 21.28 16.35 4.25
N SER A 55 21.35 17.49 4.96
CA SER A 55 21.71 17.51 6.38
C SER A 55 20.61 16.90 7.25
N CYS A 56 20.98 16.23 8.34
CA CYS A 56 20.02 15.60 9.26
C CYS A 56 19.09 16.60 9.97
N THR A 57 19.42 17.88 9.94
CA THR A 57 18.63 18.96 10.55
C THR A 57 17.68 19.64 9.58
N TYR A 58 17.78 19.36 8.27
CA TYR A 58 17.06 20.13 7.25
C TYR A 58 15.54 20.06 7.41
N GLU A 59 15.03 18.88 7.70
CA GLU A 59 13.59 18.63 7.85
C GLU A 59 13.04 19.09 9.21
N LYS A 60 13.91 19.50 10.15
CA LYS A 60 13.51 19.85 11.51
C LYS A 60 12.59 21.07 11.50
N HIS A 61 11.42 20.94 12.12
CA HIS A 61 10.37 21.97 12.16
C HIS A 61 9.84 22.38 10.78
N THR A 62 9.92 21.47 9.80
CA THR A 62 9.29 21.62 8.48
C THR A 62 8.12 20.65 8.33
N LYS A 63 7.40 20.72 7.21
CA LYS A 63 6.31 19.77 6.88
C LYS A 63 6.77 18.57 6.04
N TRP A 64 8.08 18.36 5.86
CA TRP A 64 8.62 17.14 5.25
C TRP A 64 8.19 15.92 6.07
N GLY A 65 7.72 14.87 5.39
CA GLY A 65 7.22 13.68 6.07
C GLY A 65 5.78 13.76 6.57
N GLU A 66 5.23 14.96 6.71
CA GLU A 66 3.87 15.18 7.20
C GLU A 66 2.91 15.57 6.07
N GLU A 67 3.32 16.51 5.22
CA GLU A 67 2.52 16.98 4.08
C GLU A 67 3.27 16.92 2.75
N VAL A 68 4.61 16.93 2.80
CA VAL A 68 5.53 17.01 1.66
C VAL A 68 6.40 15.77 1.59
N GLY A 69 6.62 15.26 0.38
CA GLY A 69 7.46 14.07 0.15
C GLY A 69 6.73 12.76 0.44
N PHE A 70 7.50 11.74 0.83
CA PHE A 70 6.96 10.50 1.39
C PHE A 70 6.48 10.75 2.81
N LEU A 71 5.33 10.20 3.17
CA LEU A 71 4.70 10.45 4.46
C LEU A 71 5.15 9.43 5.51
N TYR A 72 5.61 9.88 6.67
CA TYR A 72 6.30 9.05 7.67
C TYR A 72 5.37 8.28 8.63
N HIS A 73 4.06 8.40 8.47
CA HIS A 73 3.08 7.88 9.44
C HIS A 73 2.81 6.37 9.34
N SER A 74 3.47 5.65 8.43
CA SER A 74 3.25 4.21 8.24
C SER A 74 4.52 3.53 7.77
N VAL A 75 4.70 2.26 8.16
CA VAL A 75 5.74 1.38 7.61
C VAL A 75 5.45 0.95 6.17
N VAL A 76 4.29 1.30 5.61
CA VAL A 76 3.94 1.20 4.18
C VAL A 76 3.71 2.60 3.61
N GLU A 77 4.77 3.43 3.66
CA GLU A 77 4.74 4.82 3.24
C GLU A 77 4.39 5.00 1.77
N ASP A 78 4.69 4.00 0.93
CA ASP A 78 4.36 3.95 -0.50
C ASP A 78 2.84 3.93 -0.72
N TYR A 79 2.14 3.00 -0.07
CA TYR A 79 0.69 2.91 -0.05
C TYR A 79 0.07 4.16 0.56
N PHE A 80 0.55 4.57 1.74
CA PHE A 80 -0.02 5.70 2.48
C PHE A 80 0.14 7.02 1.71
N THR A 81 1.31 7.29 1.15
CA THR A 81 1.57 8.49 0.34
C THR A 81 0.70 8.48 -0.91
N GLY A 82 0.57 7.33 -1.60
CA GLY A 82 -0.29 7.18 -2.77
C GLY A 82 -1.76 7.50 -2.46
N PHE A 83 -2.30 6.92 -1.39
CA PHE A 83 -3.66 7.20 -0.91
C PHE A 83 -3.86 8.69 -0.59
N MET A 84 -2.91 9.32 0.09
CA MET A 84 -3.00 10.75 0.45
C MET A 84 -2.91 11.67 -0.79
N LEU A 85 -2.14 11.30 -1.81
CA LEU A 85 -2.12 12.01 -3.08
C LEU A 85 -3.47 11.91 -3.81
N HIS A 86 -4.09 10.73 -3.85
CA HIS A 86 -5.44 10.57 -4.39
C HIS A 86 -6.48 11.39 -3.61
N CYS A 87 -6.38 11.44 -2.28
CA CYS A 87 -7.22 12.32 -1.46
C CYS A 87 -7.04 13.81 -1.77
N LYS A 88 -5.84 14.22 -2.20
CA LYS A 88 -5.55 15.57 -2.70
C LYS A 88 -6.06 15.82 -4.14
N GLY A 89 -6.62 14.81 -4.80
CA GLY A 89 -7.22 14.90 -6.13
C GLY A 89 -6.28 14.51 -7.28
N TRP A 90 -5.12 13.92 -6.98
CA TRP A 90 -4.25 13.38 -8.01
C TRP A 90 -4.81 12.10 -8.62
N THR A 91 -4.57 11.91 -9.91
CA THR A 91 -4.91 10.67 -10.63
C THR A 91 -3.63 9.93 -11.00
N SER A 92 -3.62 8.61 -10.77
CA SER A 92 -2.55 7.72 -11.21
C SER A 92 -2.96 6.98 -12.49
N VAL A 93 -1.98 6.60 -13.29
CA VAL A 93 -2.18 5.79 -14.51
C VAL A 93 -1.38 4.51 -14.38
N PHE A 94 -2.02 3.36 -14.64
CA PHE A 94 -1.35 2.07 -14.73
C PHE A 94 -1.07 1.74 -16.20
N CYS A 95 0.20 1.50 -16.52
CA CYS A 95 0.64 1.17 -17.87
C CYS A 95 1.22 -0.25 -17.88
N ASN A 96 0.62 -1.15 -18.67
CA ASN A 96 1.06 -2.54 -18.81
C ASN A 96 1.55 -2.82 -20.25
N PRO A 97 2.81 -2.46 -20.59
CA PRO A 97 3.38 -2.76 -21.89
C PRO A 97 3.61 -4.27 -22.06
N SER A 98 3.62 -4.75 -23.31
CA SER A 98 3.81 -6.18 -23.62
C SER A 98 5.17 -6.74 -23.15
N MET A 99 6.18 -5.88 -23.08
CA MET A 99 7.51 -6.22 -22.56
C MET A 99 7.69 -5.57 -21.18
N PRO A 100 8.10 -6.35 -20.15
CA PRO A 100 8.43 -5.79 -18.85
C PRO A 100 9.51 -4.71 -18.96
N GLN A 101 9.19 -3.49 -18.55
CA GLN A 101 10.16 -2.37 -18.56
C GLN A 101 11.00 -2.31 -17.27
N PHE A 102 10.50 -2.93 -16.21
CA PHE A 102 11.16 -3.02 -14.91
C PHE A 102 11.24 -4.49 -14.52
N LEU A 103 12.46 -4.99 -14.31
CA LEU A 103 12.73 -6.34 -13.83
C LEU A 103 13.49 -6.25 -12.51
N GLY A 104 13.01 -6.96 -11.49
CA GLY A 104 13.64 -7.05 -10.18
C GLY A 104 14.07 -8.48 -9.86
N SER A 105 14.93 -8.63 -8.86
CA SER A 105 15.20 -9.93 -8.24
C SER A 105 14.22 -10.15 -7.10
N ALA A 106 13.47 -11.24 -7.16
CA ALA A 106 12.56 -11.63 -6.07
C ALA A 106 13.30 -12.44 -5.00
N THR A 107 12.77 -12.42 -3.78
CA THR A 107 13.25 -13.28 -2.69
C THR A 107 13.17 -14.75 -3.07
N THR A 108 14.24 -15.51 -2.83
CA THR A 108 14.33 -16.93 -3.19
C THR A 108 13.98 -17.87 -2.04
N ASN A 109 13.78 -17.35 -0.83
CA ASN A 109 13.42 -18.14 0.35
C ASN A 109 12.12 -17.64 0.99
N LEU A 110 11.45 -18.57 1.69
CA LEU A 110 10.15 -18.31 2.30
C LEU A 110 10.24 -17.35 3.50
N ASN A 111 11.33 -17.39 4.27
CA ASN A 111 11.45 -16.57 5.48
C ASN A 111 11.42 -15.08 5.13
N ASP A 112 12.21 -14.66 4.13
CA ASP A 112 12.25 -13.27 3.67
C ASP A 112 10.89 -12.80 3.15
N VAL A 113 10.16 -13.67 2.42
CA VAL A 113 8.78 -13.37 1.98
C VAL A 113 7.86 -13.12 3.17
N LEU A 114 7.93 -13.98 4.19
CA LEU A 114 7.06 -13.86 5.36
C LEU A 114 7.40 -12.61 6.19
N VAL A 115 8.68 -12.31 6.41
CA VAL A 115 9.10 -11.09 7.13
C VAL A 115 8.66 -9.83 6.38
N GLN A 116 8.92 -9.78 5.07
CA GLN A 116 8.48 -8.67 4.23
C GLN A 116 6.96 -8.50 4.27
N SER A 117 6.24 -9.61 4.14
CA SER A 117 4.77 -9.59 4.17
C SER A 117 4.26 -9.14 5.53
N THR A 118 4.84 -9.59 6.64
CA THR A 118 4.42 -9.13 7.99
C THR A 118 4.52 -7.61 8.10
N ARG A 119 5.62 -7.00 7.63
CA ARG A 119 5.77 -5.53 7.60
C ARG A 119 4.67 -4.86 6.79
N TRP A 120 4.35 -5.40 5.60
CA TRP A 120 3.28 -4.87 4.78
C TRP A 120 1.93 -4.94 5.48
N ASN A 121 1.60 -6.10 6.05
CA ASN A 121 0.32 -6.33 6.71
C ASN A 121 0.16 -5.43 7.95
N SER A 122 1.20 -5.30 8.77
CA SER A 122 1.21 -4.39 9.93
C SER A 122 0.94 -2.94 9.50
N GLY A 123 1.71 -2.40 8.56
CA GLY A 123 1.49 -1.03 8.09
C GLY A 123 0.14 -0.78 7.42
N LEU A 124 -0.40 -1.77 6.71
CA LEU A 124 -1.74 -1.67 6.09
C LEU A 124 -2.85 -1.60 7.14
N VAL A 125 -2.76 -2.45 8.17
CA VAL A 125 -3.70 -2.46 9.30
C VAL A 125 -3.61 -1.16 10.10
N ASP A 126 -2.39 -0.68 10.38
CA ASP A 126 -2.14 0.64 11.01
C ASP A 126 -2.89 1.76 10.28
N VAL A 127 -2.73 1.84 8.95
CA VAL A 127 -3.43 2.85 8.15
C VAL A 127 -4.94 2.65 8.23
N GLY A 128 -5.41 1.41 8.15
CA GLY A 128 -6.83 1.04 8.26
C GLY A 128 -7.49 1.49 9.56
N PHE A 129 -6.79 1.40 10.70
CA PHE A 129 -7.30 1.80 12.02
C PHE A 129 -6.89 3.22 12.46
N SER A 130 -6.02 3.89 11.69
CA SER A 130 -5.64 5.27 11.97
C SER A 130 -6.75 6.28 11.68
N LYS A 131 -6.49 7.56 12.04
CA LYS A 131 -7.32 8.71 11.62
C LYS A 131 -7.41 8.88 10.09
N PHE A 132 -6.55 8.21 9.33
CA PHE A 132 -6.52 8.21 7.87
C PHE A 132 -7.22 6.98 7.25
N CYS A 133 -8.04 6.27 8.02
CA CYS A 133 -8.82 5.13 7.55
C CYS A 133 -9.47 5.41 6.18
N PRO A 134 -9.19 4.63 5.12
CA PRO A 134 -9.72 4.91 3.79
C PRO A 134 -11.24 4.92 3.69
N LEU A 135 -11.96 4.24 4.60
CA LEU A 135 -13.43 4.25 4.62
C LEU A 135 -14.02 5.53 5.24
N ILE A 136 -13.28 6.23 6.09
CA ILE A 136 -13.75 7.42 6.81
C ILE A 136 -13.13 8.67 6.20
N TYR A 137 -11.80 8.69 6.07
CA TYR A 137 -11.06 9.85 5.59
C TYR A 137 -11.27 10.08 4.09
N GLY A 138 -11.23 9.02 3.27
CA GLY A 138 -11.31 9.14 1.82
C GLY A 138 -12.63 9.76 1.31
N PRO A 139 -13.83 9.34 1.76
CA PRO A 139 -15.08 9.94 1.29
C PRO A 139 -15.27 11.41 1.66
N LEU A 140 -14.51 11.92 2.64
CA LEU A 140 -14.48 13.33 3.04
C LEU A 140 -13.51 14.17 2.17
N MET A 141 -12.78 13.52 1.26
CA MET A 141 -11.70 14.11 0.47
C MET A 141 -12.03 14.10 -1.03
N ARG A 142 -11.04 14.38 -1.90
CA ARG A 142 -11.24 14.48 -3.36
C ARG A 142 -11.09 13.15 -4.11
N ILE A 143 -10.90 12.04 -3.40
CA ILE A 143 -10.86 10.70 -4.00
C ILE A 143 -12.29 10.21 -4.29
N SER A 144 -12.47 9.42 -5.34
CA SER A 144 -13.78 8.81 -5.61
C SER A 144 -14.15 7.78 -4.54
N ILE A 145 -15.45 7.56 -4.31
CA ILE A 145 -15.93 6.53 -3.36
C ILE A 145 -15.33 5.17 -3.70
N LEU A 146 -15.31 4.81 -4.99
CA LEU A 146 -14.70 3.56 -5.45
C LEU A 146 -13.19 3.51 -5.15
N GLY A 147 -12.46 4.60 -5.38
CA GLY A 147 -11.03 4.69 -5.03
C GLY A 147 -10.81 4.53 -3.53
N SER A 148 -11.69 5.11 -2.71
CA SER A 148 -11.73 4.93 -1.26
C SER A 148 -11.91 3.46 -0.88
N MET A 149 -12.86 2.77 -1.51
CA MET A 149 -13.14 1.36 -1.27
C MET A 149 -11.99 0.45 -1.69
N VAL A 150 -11.33 0.74 -2.81
CA VAL A 150 -10.14 -0.02 -3.26
C VAL A 150 -9.01 0.11 -2.26
N ASN A 151 -8.72 1.32 -1.78
CA ASN A 151 -7.71 1.53 -0.75
C ASN A 151 -8.11 0.84 0.56
N ALA A 152 -9.38 0.93 0.96
CA ALA A 152 -9.89 0.20 2.13
C ALA A 152 -9.72 -1.32 1.99
N ALA A 153 -10.01 -1.88 0.83
CA ALA A 153 -9.85 -3.32 0.57
C ALA A 153 -8.40 -3.77 0.73
N ILE A 154 -7.42 -2.92 0.35
CA ILE A 154 -6.00 -3.18 0.55
C ILE A 154 -5.64 -3.06 2.05
N ALA A 155 -6.04 -1.97 2.71
CA ALA A 155 -5.75 -1.74 4.13
C ALA A 155 -6.28 -2.86 5.04
N PHE A 156 -7.49 -3.34 4.76
CA PHE A 156 -8.15 -4.38 5.57
C PHE A 156 -7.96 -5.80 5.04
N TYR A 157 -7.24 -5.99 3.94
CA TYR A 157 -6.89 -7.31 3.42
C TYR A 157 -6.30 -8.26 4.48
N PRO A 158 -5.42 -7.81 5.41
CA PRO A 158 -4.82 -8.72 6.38
C PRO A 158 -5.85 -9.34 7.35
N LEU A 159 -7.00 -8.70 7.56
CA LEU A 159 -8.05 -9.17 8.47
C LEU A 159 -8.72 -10.48 8.01
N TYR A 160 -8.50 -10.93 6.77
CA TYR A 160 -8.91 -12.25 6.31
C TYR A 160 -8.25 -13.41 7.10
N CYS A 161 -7.20 -13.13 7.88
CA CYS A 161 -6.59 -14.11 8.76
C CYS A 161 -7.56 -14.68 9.81
N PHE A 162 -8.47 -13.87 10.38
CA PHE A 162 -9.39 -14.30 11.43
C PHE A 162 -10.39 -15.37 10.97
N PRO A 163 -11.18 -15.17 9.89
CA PRO A 163 -12.07 -16.23 9.40
C PRO A 163 -11.28 -17.47 8.96
N LEU A 164 -10.05 -17.32 8.47
CA LEU A 164 -9.22 -18.47 8.14
C LEU A 164 -8.82 -19.27 9.38
N TRP A 165 -8.40 -18.60 10.46
CA TRP A 165 -8.11 -19.26 11.73
C TRP A 165 -9.33 -20.00 12.30
N CYS A 166 -10.53 -19.42 12.17
CA CYS A 166 -11.77 -20.10 12.51
C CYS A 166 -11.96 -21.38 11.67
N LEU A 167 -11.79 -21.30 10.36
CA LEU A 167 -11.91 -22.46 9.46
C LEU A 167 -10.79 -23.50 9.65
N ALA A 168 -9.62 -23.09 10.13
CA ALA A 168 -8.48 -23.96 10.38
C ALA A 168 -8.56 -24.70 11.73
N THR A 169 -9.43 -24.28 12.64
CA THR A 169 -9.51 -24.82 14.01
C THR A 169 -10.89 -25.40 14.36
N LEU A 170 -11.97 -24.71 13.98
CA LEU A 170 -13.33 -25.12 14.33
C LEU A 170 -13.72 -26.48 13.75
N PRO A 171 -13.49 -26.79 12.44
CA PRO A 171 -13.84 -28.10 11.91
C PRO A 171 -13.16 -29.27 12.63
N GLN A 172 -11.91 -29.08 13.04
CA GLN A 172 -11.10 -30.08 13.74
C GLN A 172 -11.63 -30.31 15.15
N LEU A 173 -11.95 -29.23 15.88
CA LEU A 173 -12.56 -29.32 17.21
C LEU A 173 -13.96 -29.94 17.14
N CYS A 174 -14.77 -29.55 16.16
CA CYS A 174 -16.08 -30.14 15.91
C CYS A 174 -15.98 -31.65 15.62
N LEU A 175 -15.03 -32.06 14.78
CA LEU A 175 -14.78 -33.47 14.47
C LEU A 175 -14.41 -34.27 15.72
N LEU A 176 -13.53 -33.74 16.57
CA LEU A 176 -13.10 -34.40 17.80
C LEU A 176 -14.24 -34.55 18.82
N ASN A 177 -15.16 -33.60 18.86
CA ASN A 177 -16.29 -33.60 19.80
C ASN A 177 -17.57 -34.23 19.21
N GLY A 178 -17.54 -34.74 17.98
CA GLY A 178 -18.71 -35.30 17.30
C GLY A 178 -19.81 -34.28 17.03
N ILE A 179 -19.46 -32.99 16.93
CA ILE A 179 -20.40 -31.89 16.67
C ILE A 179 -20.50 -31.69 15.16
N PRO A 180 -21.67 -31.88 14.52
CA PRO A 180 -21.84 -31.61 13.10
C PRO A 180 -21.80 -30.09 12.83
N LEU A 181 -20.83 -29.64 12.02
CA LEU A 181 -20.68 -28.23 11.64
C LEU A 181 -21.56 -27.84 10.44
N TYR A 182 -21.75 -28.79 9.51
CA TYR A 182 -22.51 -28.60 8.27
C TYR A 182 -23.81 -29.41 8.30
N PRO A 183 -24.87 -28.96 7.60
CA PRO A 183 -26.10 -29.71 7.46
C PRO A 183 -25.87 -31.06 6.77
N GLU A 184 -26.73 -32.03 7.09
CA GLU A 184 -26.74 -33.33 6.41
C GLU A 184 -27.02 -33.19 4.91
N VAL A 185 -26.53 -34.14 4.11
CA VAL A 185 -26.74 -34.17 2.65
C VAL A 185 -28.23 -34.26 2.28
N SER A 186 -29.06 -34.81 3.16
CA SER A 186 -30.52 -34.85 3.05
C SER A 186 -31.19 -33.48 3.13
N ASN A 187 -30.51 -32.48 3.68
CA ASN A 187 -31.04 -31.15 3.91
C ASN A 187 -30.80 -30.25 2.69
N SER A 188 -31.85 -29.57 2.20
CA SER A 188 -31.77 -28.64 1.07
C SER A 188 -30.70 -27.54 1.23
N PHE A 189 -30.39 -27.12 2.47
CA PHE A 189 -29.35 -26.12 2.74
C PHE A 189 -27.93 -26.63 2.43
N PHE A 190 -27.69 -27.95 2.39
CA PHE A 190 -26.40 -28.51 2.01
C PHE A 190 -25.98 -28.09 0.60
N ILE A 191 -26.94 -28.10 -0.35
CA ILE A 191 -26.70 -27.68 -1.73
C ILE A 191 -26.25 -26.22 -1.80
N VAL A 192 -26.84 -25.34 -0.97
CA VAL A 192 -26.46 -23.93 -0.92
C VAL A 192 -25.00 -23.76 -0.47
N ILE A 193 -24.57 -24.50 0.56
CA ILE A 193 -23.19 -24.44 1.06
C ILE A 193 -22.20 -24.97 0.02
N VAL A 194 -22.52 -26.10 -0.61
CA VAL A 194 -21.69 -26.68 -1.68
C VAL A 194 -21.58 -25.71 -2.86
N PHE A 195 -22.69 -25.06 -3.26
CA PHE A 195 -22.69 -24.08 -4.32
C PHE A 195 -21.80 -22.88 -4.02
N ILE A 196 -21.89 -22.31 -2.81
CA ILE A 196 -21.05 -21.18 -2.39
C ILE A 196 -19.57 -21.58 -2.41
N PHE A 197 -19.23 -22.75 -1.87
CA PHE A 197 -17.85 -23.24 -1.86
C PHE A 197 -17.31 -23.45 -3.27
N LEU A 198 -18.02 -24.20 -4.12
CA LEU A 198 -17.58 -24.48 -5.49
C LEU A 198 -17.51 -23.22 -6.36
N SER A 199 -18.49 -22.32 -6.25
CA SER A 199 -18.47 -21.06 -7.00
C SER A 199 -17.26 -20.19 -6.67
N SER A 200 -16.84 -20.14 -5.39
CA SER A 200 -15.64 -19.40 -4.99
C SER A 200 -14.36 -20.00 -5.59
N LEU A 201 -14.22 -21.34 -5.58
CA LEU A 201 -13.06 -22.03 -6.16
C LEU A 201 -13.00 -21.86 -7.67
N ILE A 202 -14.14 -22.01 -8.35
CA ILE A 202 -14.25 -21.85 -9.80
C ILE A 202 -13.93 -20.40 -10.20
N LYS A 203 -14.44 -19.42 -9.45
CA LYS A 203 -14.15 -18.00 -9.73
C LYS A 203 -12.66 -17.70 -9.65
N GLN A 204 -11.97 -18.20 -8.62
CA GLN A 204 -10.53 -17.99 -8.50
C GLN A 204 -9.74 -18.72 -9.58
N LEU A 205 -10.18 -19.92 -9.98
CA LEU A 205 -9.57 -20.65 -11.07
C LEU A 205 -9.74 -19.91 -12.41
N ASP A 206 -10.92 -19.33 -12.67
CA ASP A 206 -11.21 -18.49 -13.83
C ASP A 206 -10.28 -17.26 -13.88
N ASP A 207 -10.08 -16.58 -12.75
CA ASP A 207 -9.15 -15.45 -12.66
C ASP A 207 -7.70 -15.84 -13.00
N VAL A 208 -7.25 -17.01 -12.52
CA VAL A 208 -5.92 -17.53 -12.87
C VAL A 208 -5.82 -17.81 -14.37
N PHE A 209 -6.87 -18.31 -15.02
CA PHE A 209 -6.85 -18.53 -16.46
C PHE A 209 -6.89 -17.23 -17.26
N ILE A 210 -7.68 -16.24 -16.85
CA ILE A 210 -7.76 -14.93 -17.51
C ILE A 210 -6.39 -14.22 -17.47
N THR A 211 -5.63 -14.41 -16.40
CA THR A 211 -4.26 -13.87 -16.27
C THR A 211 -3.20 -14.70 -16.98
N GLY A 212 -3.57 -15.79 -17.66
CA GLY A 212 -2.66 -16.69 -18.39
C GLY A 212 -1.94 -17.72 -17.52
N GLY A 213 -2.36 -17.87 -16.25
CA GLY A 213 -1.87 -18.87 -15.32
C GLY A 213 -2.37 -20.28 -15.64
N SER A 214 -1.72 -21.26 -15.02
CA SER A 214 -2.07 -22.68 -15.15
C SER A 214 -2.79 -23.19 -13.89
N ILE A 215 -3.39 -24.40 -13.96
CA ILE A 215 -3.92 -25.08 -12.75
C ILE A 215 -2.84 -25.20 -11.67
N ARG A 216 -1.58 -25.43 -12.08
CA ARG A 216 -0.45 -25.50 -11.17
C ARG A 216 -0.20 -24.15 -10.47
N THR A 217 -0.37 -23.04 -11.19
CA THR A 217 -0.30 -21.68 -10.62
C THR A 217 -1.38 -21.50 -9.55
N TRP A 218 -2.62 -21.86 -9.88
CA TRP A 218 -3.74 -21.79 -8.93
C TRP A 218 -3.47 -22.59 -7.65
N LEU A 219 -2.96 -23.83 -7.77
CA LEU A 219 -2.60 -24.65 -6.61
C LEU A 219 -1.50 -24.00 -5.75
N TYR A 220 -0.51 -23.33 -6.35
CA TYR A 220 0.51 -22.62 -5.59
C TYR A 220 -0.04 -21.36 -4.91
N GLU A 221 -0.90 -20.60 -5.58
CA GLU A 221 -1.58 -19.44 -5.00
C GLU A 221 -2.44 -19.82 -3.79
N GLN A 222 -3.21 -20.91 -3.87
CA GLN A 222 -3.97 -21.43 -2.71
C GLN A 222 -3.05 -21.73 -1.52
N ARG A 223 -1.94 -22.43 -1.78
CA ARG A 223 -1.03 -22.86 -0.73
C ARG A 223 -0.33 -21.68 -0.07
N ILE A 224 0.20 -20.75 -0.86
CA ILE A 224 0.90 -19.59 -0.29
C ILE A 224 -0.07 -18.67 0.42
N TRP A 225 -1.29 -18.47 -0.12
CA TRP A 225 -2.33 -17.69 0.55
C TRP A 225 -2.70 -18.25 1.92
N MET A 226 -2.87 -19.58 2.05
CA MET A 226 -3.14 -20.20 3.35
C MET A 226 -1.97 -20.00 4.32
N ILE A 227 -0.72 -20.25 3.88
CA ILE A 227 0.48 -20.09 4.71
C ILE A 227 0.59 -18.64 5.20
N MET A 228 0.51 -17.67 4.29
CA MET A 228 0.61 -16.24 4.60
C MET A 228 -0.52 -15.79 5.52
N SER A 229 -1.73 -16.26 5.30
CA SER A 229 -2.90 -15.86 6.10
C SER A 229 -2.82 -16.29 7.56
N VAL A 230 -2.39 -17.52 7.84
CA VAL A 230 -2.21 -17.97 9.24
C VAL A 230 -0.94 -17.43 9.89
N THR A 231 0.02 -16.96 9.08
CA THR A 231 1.30 -16.42 9.56
C THR A 231 1.35 -14.89 9.43
N CYS A 232 1.90 -14.35 8.34
CA CYS A 232 2.22 -12.93 8.22
C CYS A 232 0.99 -12.01 8.24
N HIS A 233 -0.18 -12.42 7.73
CA HIS A 233 -1.40 -11.62 7.89
C HIS A 233 -1.80 -11.55 9.36
N PHE A 234 -1.78 -12.68 10.06
CA PHE A 234 -2.13 -12.75 11.49
C PHE A 234 -1.14 -11.98 12.37
N TYR A 235 0.16 -12.27 12.25
CA TYR A 235 1.19 -11.57 13.02
C TYR A 235 1.25 -10.08 12.68
N GLY A 236 1.13 -9.71 11.40
CA GLY A 236 1.08 -8.30 11.00
C GLY A 236 -0.15 -7.60 11.58
N THR A 237 -1.31 -8.25 11.57
CA THR A 237 -2.54 -7.69 12.17
C THR A 237 -2.44 -7.52 13.68
N LEU A 238 -1.71 -8.38 14.39
CA LEU A 238 -1.52 -8.27 15.84
C LEU A 238 -0.43 -7.27 16.24
N ASP A 239 0.51 -6.98 15.35
CA ASP A 239 1.61 -6.04 15.56
C ASP A 239 1.18 -4.58 15.38
N ALA A 240 0.20 -4.35 14.50
CA ALA A 240 -0.49 -3.07 14.29
C ALA A 240 -1.41 -2.71 15.48
#